data_AF-A0A3P6AV44-F1
#
_entry.id   AF-A0A3P6AV44-F1
#
_cell.length_a   1.000
_cell.length_b   1.000
_cell.length_c   1.000
_cell.angle_alpha   90.00
_cell.angle_beta   90.00
_cell.angle_gamma   90.00
#
_symmetry.space_group_name_H-M   'P 1'
#
loop_
_entity.id
_entity.type
_entity.pdbx_description
1 polymer ?
#
loop_
_entity_poly.entity_id
_entity_poly.type
_entity_poly.pdbx_seq_one_letter_code
_entity_poly.pdbx_strand_id
1 'polypeptide(L)'
;MVLGFDMKPISKRISKVILDMQNLGVQKVIVNEESLLVKEREMRQTFPTSDEDHLVGLERSVERLVGYLVEEDSSQVVSITGMGGLGKTTLARQVYNHETIKSHFLGGLAWVCVSQQFERKCVWQTILRQLIRPECDVSKMKEDELLEKIVRVFETQKALIVIDDIWREGDWDLIKDVFLPKKGEHPYVLLTSRNEEVGLHADRQCVNFKPECLTFEESWDLFQRIAFPIKDTAVDMKEIGKEMIKHCGGLPLAIKVLGALLGKKYALHEWKRIRENIKAPTVRASGSD
;
A
#
# COMPACT_ATOMS: atom_id res chain seq x y z
N MET A 1 -18.12 2.58 -30.74
CA MET A 1 -17.22 3.66 -31.18
C MET A 1 -16.13 3.77 -30.12
N VAL A 2 -14.95 3.19 -30.38
CA VAL A 2 -13.86 3.11 -29.39
C VAL A 2 -13.19 4.48 -29.32
N LEU A 3 -13.32 5.16 -28.18
CA LEU A 3 -12.60 6.39 -27.88
C LEU A 3 -11.13 6.03 -27.65
N GLY A 4 -10.32 6.10 -28.71
CA GLY A 4 -8.87 6.05 -28.61
C GLY A 4 -8.37 7.27 -27.86
N PHE A 5 -7.87 7.09 -26.65
CA PHE A 5 -7.16 8.14 -25.93
C PHE A 5 -5.90 8.51 -26.73
N ASP A 6 -5.89 9.72 -27.29
CA ASP A 6 -4.72 10.26 -27.98
C ASP A 6 -3.57 10.42 -26.97
N MET A 7 -2.55 9.58 -27.10
CA MET A 7 -1.37 9.51 -26.21
C MET A 7 -0.35 10.63 -26.46
N LYS A 8 -0.49 11.38 -27.57
CA LYS A 8 0.43 12.46 -27.97
C LYS A 8 0.58 13.59 -26.94
N PRO A 9 -0.48 14.05 -26.24
CA PRO A 9 -0.37 15.11 -25.24
C PRO A 9 0.40 14.68 -24.01
N ILE A 10 0.25 13.41 -23.59
CA ILE A 10 0.92 12.84 -22.42
C ILE A 10 2.42 12.70 -22.69
N SER A 11 2.77 12.14 -23.85
CA SER A 11 4.16 12.02 -24.30
C SER A 11 4.88 13.38 -24.31
N LYS A 12 4.24 14.43 -24.85
CA LYS A 12 4.81 15.78 -24.89
C LYS A 12 5.06 16.38 -23.50
N ARG A 13 4.18 16.11 -22.53
CA ARG A 13 4.35 16.56 -21.14
C ARG A 13 5.50 15.82 -20.44
N ILE A 14 5.61 14.52 -20.65
CA ILE A 14 6.71 13.70 -20.11
C ILE A 14 8.06 14.19 -20.66
N SER A 15 8.16 14.41 -21.98
CA SER A 15 9.41 14.93 -22.59
C SER A 15 9.83 16.27 -22.01
N LYS A 16 8.88 17.16 -21.72
CA LYS A 16 9.17 18.46 -21.11
C LYS A 16 9.73 18.30 -19.69
N VAL A 17 9.12 17.45 -18.87
CA VAL A 17 9.60 17.17 -17.50
C VAL A 17 11.00 16.55 -17.52
N ILE A 18 11.27 15.62 -18.44
CA ILE A 18 12.61 15.02 -18.60
C ILE A 18 13.65 16.09 -18.96
N LEU A 19 13.30 17.05 -19.81
CA LEU A 19 14.19 18.14 -20.21
C LEU A 19 14.47 19.09 -19.03
N ASP A 20 13.43 19.44 -18.27
CA ASP A 20 13.53 20.31 -17.10
C ASP A 20 14.39 19.66 -16.00
N MET A 21 14.27 18.34 -15.81
CA MET A 21 15.11 17.57 -14.87
C MET A 21 16.59 17.57 -15.27
N GLN A 22 16.89 17.43 -16.57
CA GLN A 22 18.27 17.49 -17.08
C GLN A 22 18.89 18.88 -16.86
N ASN A 23 18.11 19.94 -17.10
CA ASN A 23 18.54 21.33 -16.89
C ASN A 23 18.81 21.67 -15.42
N LEU A 24 18.22 20.92 -14.49
CA LEU A 24 18.45 21.04 -13.05
C LEU A 24 19.61 20.17 -12.53
N GLY A 25 20.37 19.53 -13.44
CA GLY A 25 21.52 18.69 -13.07
C GLY A 25 21.15 17.31 -12.54
N VAL A 26 19.89 16.88 -12.71
CA VAL A 26 19.47 15.52 -12.36
C VAL A 26 19.94 14.58 -13.46
N GLN A 27 20.97 13.78 -13.18
CA GLN A 27 21.46 12.78 -14.15
C GLN A 27 20.38 11.74 -14.43
N LYS A 28 20.25 11.45 -15.72
CA LYS A 28 19.30 10.52 -16.33
C LYS A 28 19.71 9.08 -15.93
N VAL A 29 18.99 8.45 -15.01
CA VAL A 29 18.96 6.98 -14.97
C VAL A 29 18.04 6.56 -16.12
N ILE A 30 18.58 6.52 -17.35
CA ILE A 30 17.89 5.90 -18.48
C ILE A 30 17.86 4.40 -18.19
N VAL A 31 16.79 3.94 -17.55
CA VAL A 31 16.44 2.53 -17.52
C VAL A 31 15.82 2.24 -18.89
N ASN A 32 16.50 1.40 -19.70
CA ASN A 32 16.05 0.92 -21.00
C ASN A 32 14.55 0.58 -20.96
N GLU A 33 13.77 1.01 -21.96
CA GLU A 33 12.32 0.76 -22.04
C GLU A 33 11.97 -0.74 -21.98
N GLU A 34 12.86 -1.62 -22.46
CA GLU A 34 12.69 -3.08 -22.30
C GLU A 34 12.80 -3.54 -20.84
N SER A 35 13.64 -2.89 -20.03
CA SER A 35 13.80 -3.22 -18.61
C SER A 35 12.72 -2.63 -17.71
N LEU A 36 11.98 -1.60 -18.16
CA LEU A 36 10.78 -1.09 -17.47
C LEU A 36 9.60 -2.05 -17.64
N LEU A 37 9.40 -2.62 -18.83
CA LEU A 37 8.36 -3.63 -19.06
C LEU A 37 8.67 -4.95 -18.33
N VAL A 38 9.95 -5.32 -18.21
CA VAL A 38 10.34 -6.50 -17.41
C VAL A 38 10.20 -6.23 -15.91
N LYS A 39 10.49 -5.01 -15.42
CA LYS A 39 10.26 -4.62 -14.02
C LYS A 39 8.79 -4.44 -13.64
N GLU A 40 7.90 -4.14 -14.59
CA GLU A 40 6.45 -4.11 -14.34
C GLU A 40 5.82 -5.51 -14.30
N ARG A 41 6.49 -6.54 -14.86
CA ARG A 41 6.07 -7.94 -14.74
C ARG A 41 6.46 -8.58 -13.41
N GLU A 42 7.47 -8.06 -12.74
CA GLU A 42 7.80 -8.49 -11.38
C GLU A 42 6.73 -7.94 -10.43
N MET A 43 5.95 -8.84 -9.82
CA MET A 43 5.02 -8.49 -8.75
C MET A 43 5.71 -7.50 -7.79
N ARG A 44 5.06 -6.36 -7.50
CA ARG A 44 5.54 -5.44 -6.47
C ARG A 44 5.73 -6.23 -5.18
N GLN A 45 6.97 -6.34 -4.71
CA GLN A 45 7.23 -7.05 -3.46
C GLN A 45 6.99 -6.10 -2.29
N THR A 46 5.82 -6.21 -1.67
CA THR A 46 5.62 -5.71 -0.31
C THR A 46 5.91 -6.85 0.65
N PHE A 47 6.84 -6.64 1.57
CA PHE A 47 7.17 -7.63 2.58
C PHE A 47 6.29 -7.42 3.82
N PRO A 48 5.96 -8.50 4.56
CA PRO A 48 5.28 -8.37 5.83
C PRO A 48 6.20 -7.85 6.95
N THR A 49 7.52 -7.74 6.76
CA THR A 49 8.44 -7.31 7.84
C THR A 49 8.16 -5.88 8.31
N SER A 50 8.13 -5.68 9.63
CA SER A 50 7.66 -4.47 10.31
C SER A 50 8.67 -3.32 10.36
N ASP A 51 9.69 -3.30 9.50
CA ASP A 51 10.76 -2.28 9.49
C ASP A 51 10.26 -0.93 8.92
N GLU A 52 9.10 -0.47 9.36
CA GLU A 52 8.65 0.90 9.13
C GLU A 52 9.08 1.78 10.28
N ASP A 53 10.17 2.50 10.08
CA ASP A 53 10.55 3.59 10.96
C ASP A 53 9.42 4.65 10.98
N HIS A 54 9.06 5.07 12.20
CA HIS A 54 8.12 6.16 12.48
C HIS A 54 6.62 5.85 12.22
N LEU A 55 6.07 4.89 12.96
CA LEU A 55 4.61 4.67 13.06
C LEU A 55 3.99 5.62 14.09
N VAL A 56 2.81 6.17 13.76
CA VAL A 56 2.03 7.10 14.60
C VAL A 56 0.53 6.89 14.34
N GLY A 57 -0.28 6.81 15.40
CA GLY A 57 -1.75 6.88 15.31
C GLY A 57 -2.42 5.61 14.75
N LEU A 58 -1.73 4.48 14.76
CA LEU A 58 -2.25 3.24 14.16
C LEU A 58 -2.87 2.29 15.20
N GLU A 59 -2.57 2.45 16.48
CA GLU A 59 -2.84 1.48 17.54
C GLU A 59 -4.33 1.12 17.61
N ARG A 60 -5.21 2.12 17.67
CA ARG A 60 -6.66 1.89 17.70
C ARG A 60 -7.19 1.22 16.44
N SER A 61 -6.62 1.54 15.29
CA SER A 61 -7.03 0.96 14.01
C SER A 61 -6.60 -0.50 13.90
N VAL A 62 -5.39 -0.82 14.38
CA VAL A 62 -4.87 -2.19 14.45
C VAL A 62 -5.75 -3.03 15.37
N GLU A 63 -6.02 -2.58 16.59
CA GLU A 63 -6.84 -3.33 17.55
C GLU A 63 -8.24 -3.63 17.02
N ARG A 64 -8.88 -2.66 16.35
CA ARG A 64 -10.19 -2.87 15.72
C ARG A 64 -10.14 -3.92 14.61
N LEU A 65 -9.14 -3.85 13.74
CA LEU A 65 -8.97 -4.82 12.65
C LEU A 65 -8.63 -6.22 13.17
N VAL A 66 -7.83 -6.31 14.24
CA VAL A 66 -7.56 -7.58 14.93
C VAL A 66 -8.84 -8.15 15.51
N GLY A 67 -9.68 -7.33 16.16
CA GLY A 67 -11.00 -7.75 16.65
C GLY A 67 -11.86 -8.35 15.53
N TYR A 68 -11.99 -7.65 14.41
CA TYR A 68 -12.75 -8.13 13.25
C TYR A 68 -12.21 -9.42 12.61
N LEU A 69 -10.96 -9.81 12.86
CA LEU A 69 -10.38 -11.04 12.29
C LEU A 69 -10.41 -12.22 13.26
N VAL A 70 -10.60 -11.97 14.55
CA VAL A 70 -10.50 -12.98 15.62
C VAL A 70 -11.87 -13.34 16.20
N GLU A 71 -12.87 -12.46 16.05
CA GLU A 71 -14.25 -12.73 16.45
C GLU A 71 -14.91 -13.77 15.53
N GLU A 72 -15.46 -14.85 16.09
CA GLU A 72 -16.02 -15.97 15.31
C GLU A 72 -17.28 -15.60 14.50
N ASP A 73 -18.06 -14.60 14.94
CA ASP A 73 -19.28 -14.13 14.27
C ASP A 73 -19.01 -13.03 13.21
N SER A 74 -17.74 -12.69 12.96
CA SER A 74 -17.36 -11.66 12.00
C SER A 74 -17.23 -12.21 10.57
N SER A 75 -17.32 -11.33 9.56
CA SER A 75 -17.08 -11.73 8.17
C SER A 75 -15.63 -12.18 7.98
N GLN A 76 -15.45 -13.25 7.22
CA GLN A 76 -14.13 -13.78 6.87
C GLN A 76 -13.34 -12.84 5.95
N VAL A 77 -13.98 -11.85 5.34
CA VAL A 77 -13.32 -10.86 4.48
C VAL A 77 -13.37 -9.48 5.14
N VAL A 78 -12.20 -8.96 5.47
CA VAL A 78 -12.01 -7.58 5.93
C VAL A 78 -11.25 -6.82 4.84
N SER A 79 -11.77 -5.67 4.43
CA SER A 79 -11.15 -4.84 3.39
C SER A 79 -10.74 -3.49 3.97
N ILE A 80 -9.46 -3.16 3.89
CA ILE A 80 -8.93 -1.83 4.21
C ILE A 80 -8.96 -0.99 2.94
N THR A 81 -9.81 0.04 2.92
CA THR A 81 -10.01 0.87 1.73
C THR A 81 -9.69 2.34 1.98
N GLY A 82 -9.39 3.08 0.92
CA GLY A 82 -9.10 4.50 0.99
C GLY A 82 -8.07 4.98 -0.02
N MET A 83 -7.79 6.28 0.02
CA MET A 83 -6.92 6.94 -0.95
C MET A 83 -5.46 6.43 -0.90
N GLY A 84 -4.71 6.72 -1.97
CA GLY A 84 -3.28 6.45 -2.01
C GLY A 84 -2.52 7.26 -0.95
N GLY A 85 -1.51 6.64 -0.31
CA GLY A 85 -0.67 7.31 0.69
C GLY A 85 -1.26 7.39 2.11
N LEU A 86 -2.44 6.81 2.34
CA LEU A 86 -3.13 6.78 3.64
C LEU A 86 -2.57 5.74 4.63
N GLY A 87 -1.68 4.83 4.17
CA GLY A 87 -1.07 3.82 5.03
C GLY A 87 -1.83 2.49 5.13
N LYS A 88 -2.69 2.16 4.16
CA LYS A 88 -3.45 0.87 4.16
C LYS A 88 -2.54 -0.36 4.27
N THR A 89 -1.53 -0.45 3.41
CA THR A 89 -0.51 -1.52 3.44
C THR A 89 0.23 -1.56 4.78
N THR A 90 0.58 -0.39 5.33
CA THR A 90 1.20 -0.29 6.66
C THR A 90 0.28 -0.83 7.75
N LEU A 91 -1.01 -0.50 7.71
CA LEU A 91 -1.98 -0.98 8.68
C LEU A 91 -2.20 -2.49 8.57
N ALA A 92 -2.37 -3.02 7.36
CA ALA A 92 -2.45 -4.46 7.14
C ALA A 92 -1.20 -5.19 7.64
N ARG A 93 -0.01 -4.60 7.45
CA ARG A 93 1.25 -5.15 7.96
C ARG A 93 1.30 -5.18 9.49
N GLN A 94 0.81 -4.15 10.17
CA GLN A 94 0.72 -4.16 11.63
C GLN A 94 -0.22 -5.25 12.13
N VAL A 95 -1.37 -5.44 11.48
CA VAL A 95 -2.32 -6.52 11.78
C VAL A 95 -1.68 -7.89 11.55
N TYR A 96 -1.05 -8.09 10.39
CA TYR A 96 -0.39 -9.36 10.04
C TYR A 96 0.66 -9.80 11.08
N ASN A 97 1.41 -8.84 11.63
CA ASN A 97 2.44 -9.11 12.63
C ASN A 97 1.92 -9.10 14.08
N HIS A 98 0.64 -8.83 14.29
CA HIS A 98 0.06 -8.75 15.62
C HIS A 98 0.10 -10.11 16.32
N GLU A 99 0.51 -10.16 17.58
CA GLU A 99 0.69 -11.43 18.31
C GLU A 99 -0.62 -12.21 18.46
N THR A 100 -1.75 -11.51 18.66
CA THR A 100 -3.08 -12.15 18.65
C THR A 100 -3.40 -12.81 17.32
N ILE A 101 -3.04 -12.18 16.18
CA ILE A 101 -3.28 -12.74 14.85
C ILE A 101 -2.42 -13.99 14.65
N LYS A 102 -1.12 -13.91 14.95
CA LYS A 102 -0.23 -15.08 14.85
C LYS A 102 -0.69 -16.25 15.74
N SER A 103 -1.19 -15.94 16.93
CA SER A 103 -1.68 -16.96 17.88
C SER A 103 -3.01 -17.57 17.48
N HIS A 104 -3.88 -16.79 16.82
CA HIS A 104 -5.20 -17.25 16.38
C HIS A 104 -5.13 -18.08 15.08
N PHE A 105 -4.26 -17.70 14.14
CA PHE A 105 -4.11 -18.35 12.84
C PHE A 105 -2.91 -19.31 12.80
N LEU A 106 -2.92 -20.33 13.67
CA LEU A 106 -1.84 -21.34 13.73
C LEU A 106 -1.71 -22.18 12.46
N GLY A 107 -2.74 -22.19 11.61
CA GLY A 107 -2.72 -22.80 10.28
C GLY A 107 -1.84 -22.08 9.27
N GLY A 108 -1.38 -20.88 9.60
CA GLY A 108 -0.44 -20.13 8.80
C GLY A 108 -0.98 -18.77 8.36
N LEU A 109 -0.04 -17.92 7.99
CA LEU A 109 -0.28 -16.59 7.47
C LEU A 109 0.39 -16.51 6.09
N ALA A 110 -0.29 -15.90 5.13
CA ALA A 110 0.33 -15.60 3.84
C ALA A 110 0.08 -14.14 3.46
N TRP A 111 1.10 -13.50 2.90
CA TRP A 111 1.01 -12.16 2.33
C TRP A 111 1.32 -12.20 0.85
N VAL A 112 0.45 -11.61 0.03
CA VAL A 112 0.71 -11.46 -1.41
C VAL A 112 0.27 -10.08 -1.86
N CYS A 113 1.12 -9.40 -2.63
CA CYS A 113 0.77 -8.15 -3.29
C CYS A 113 0.32 -8.43 -4.71
N VAL A 114 -0.81 -7.84 -5.11
CA VAL A 114 -1.36 -7.95 -6.47
C VAL A 114 -1.10 -6.63 -7.18
N SER A 115 -0.09 -6.61 -8.05
CA SER A 115 0.14 -5.46 -8.94
C SER A 115 -0.92 -5.40 -10.05
N GLN A 116 -1.07 -4.26 -10.73
CA GLN A 116 -1.98 -4.11 -11.89
C GLN A 116 -1.80 -5.18 -12.97
N GLN A 117 -0.57 -5.68 -13.11
CA GLN A 117 -0.25 -6.82 -13.94
C GLN A 117 0.27 -7.91 -13.01
N PHE A 118 -0.40 -9.06 -13.02
CA PHE A 118 0.02 -10.22 -12.24
C PHE A 118 -0.42 -11.48 -12.96
N GLU A 119 0.25 -12.59 -12.64
CA GLU A 119 -0.16 -13.92 -13.07
C GLU A 119 -0.82 -14.64 -11.89
N ARG A 120 -2.04 -15.14 -12.10
CA ARG A 120 -2.80 -15.96 -11.14
C ARG A 120 -1.92 -17.04 -10.50
N LYS A 121 -1.18 -17.78 -11.34
CA LYS A 121 -0.24 -18.81 -10.89
C LYS A 121 0.78 -18.28 -9.88
N CYS A 122 1.38 -17.11 -10.12
CA CYS A 122 2.36 -16.53 -9.20
C CYS A 122 1.75 -16.17 -7.84
N VAL A 123 0.52 -15.65 -7.83
CA VAL A 123 -0.23 -15.35 -6.59
C VAL A 123 -0.45 -16.64 -5.80
N TRP A 124 -0.99 -17.68 -6.44
CA TRP A 124 -1.25 -18.97 -5.79
C TRP A 124 0.03 -19.65 -5.30
N GLN A 125 1.10 -19.63 -6.09
CA GLN A 125 2.40 -20.14 -5.65
C GLN A 125 2.92 -19.40 -4.41
N THR A 126 2.75 -18.07 -4.37
CA THR A 126 3.19 -17.23 -3.24
C THR A 126 2.40 -17.53 -1.98
N ILE A 127 1.08 -17.71 -2.09
CA ILE A 127 0.22 -18.14 -0.99
C ILE A 127 0.65 -19.51 -0.49
N LEU A 128 0.72 -20.51 -1.38
CA LEU A 128 1.00 -21.89 -0.98
C LEU A 128 2.37 -22.01 -0.31
N ARG A 129 3.42 -21.38 -0.86
CA ARG A 129 4.79 -21.39 -0.28
C ARG A 129 4.84 -20.87 1.16
N GLN A 130 3.95 -19.95 1.53
CA GLN A 130 3.92 -19.38 2.88
C GLN A 130 3.13 -20.24 3.87
N LEU A 131 2.22 -21.08 3.39
CA LEU A 131 1.38 -21.94 4.22
C LEU A 131 1.96 -23.35 4.40
N ILE A 132 2.76 -23.83 3.45
CA ILE A 132 3.34 -25.19 3.51
C ILE A 132 4.83 -25.16 3.83
N ARG A 133 5.35 -26.32 4.24
CA ARG A 133 6.76 -26.45 4.60
C ARG A 133 7.71 -26.29 3.39
N PRO A 134 8.96 -25.83 3.63
CA PRO A 134 9.91 -25.48 2.56
C PRO A 134 10.32 -26.61 1.61
N GLU A 135 10.13 -27.88 2.01
CA GLU A 135 10.59 -29.04 1.24
C GLU A 135 9.72 -29.32 0.00
N CYS A 136 8.57 -28.64 -0.14
CA CYS A 136 7.70 -28.81 -1.29
C CYS A 136 8.08 -27.86 -2.43
N ASP A 137 8.51 -28.40 -3.58
CA ASP A 137 8.82 -27.59 -4.76
C ASP A 137 7.54 -27.05 -5.44
N VAL A 138 7.08 -25.90 -4.98
CA VAL A 138 5.89 -25.19 -5.50
C VAL A 138 6.12 -24.60 -6.89
N SER A 139 7.38 -24.38 -7.30
CA SER A 139 7.70 -23.65 -8.54
C SER A 139 7.24 -24.36 -9.81
N LYS A 140 7.22 -25.69 -9.79
CA LYS A 140 6.88 -26.54 -10.95
C LYS A 140 5.41 -26.94 -11.01
N MET A 141 4.63 -26.67 -9.96
CA MET A 141 3.23 -27.07 -9.90
C MET A 141 2.42 -26.34 -10.98
N LYS A 142 1.47 -27.06 -11.58
CA LYS A 142 0.47 -26.51 -12.47
C LYS A 142 -0.65 -25.82 -11.67
N GLU A 143 -1.48 -25.02 -12.33
CA GLU A 143 -2.54 -24.26 -11.64
C GLU A 143 -3.59 -25.14 -10.97
N ASP A 144 -3.97 -26.25 -11.59
CA ASP A 144 -4.86 -27.26 -11.03
C ASP A 144 -4.29 -27.91 -9.77
N GLU A 145 -2.99 -28.25 -9.78
CA GLU A 145 -2.29 -28.77 -8.61
C GLU A 145 -2.20 -27.74 -7.47
N LEU A 146 -1.96 -26.47 -7.80
CA LEU A 146 -1.92 -25.36 -6.83
C LEU A 146 -3.30 -25.16 -6.19
N LEU A 147 -4.35 -25.11 -7.01
CA LEU A 147 -5.72 -24.96 -6.56
C LEU A 147 -6.09 -26.08 -5.58
N GLU A 148 -5.87 -27.34 -5.97
CA GLU A 148 -6.19 -28.50 -5.14
C GLU A 148 -5.44 -28.46 -3.80
N LYS A 149 -4.16 -28.11 -3.80
CA LYS A 149 -3.35 -28.05 -2.59
C LYS A 149 -3.74 -26.91 -1.66
N ILE A 150 -3.95 -25.71 -2.19
CA ILE A 150 -4.35 -24.54 -1.39
C ILE A 150 -5.71 -24.79 -0.75
N VAL A 151 -6.67 -25.30 -1.52
CA VAL A 151 -8.00 -25.66 -0.99
C VAL A 151 -7.87 -26.68 0.14
N ARG A 152 -7.07 -27.74 -0.02
CA ARG A 152 -6.83 -28.72 1.05
C ARG A 152 -6.21 -28.11 2.31
N VAL A 153 -5.32 -27.14 2.17
CA VAL A 153 -4.75 -26.41 3.31
C VAL A 153 -5.88 -25.69 4.04
N PHE A 154 -6.71 -24.92 3.33
CA PHE A 154 -7.81 -24.19 3.94
C PHE A 154 -8.89 -25.09 4.57
N GLU A 155 -9.18 -26.25 3.96
CA GLU A 155 -10.14 -27.22 4.52
C GLU A 155 -9.67 -27.84 5.85
N THR A 156 -8.37 -27.80 6.15
CA THR A 156 -7.77 -28.48 7.32
C THR A 156 -7.19 -27.52 8.36
N GLN A 157 -7.03 -26.24 8.04
CA GLN A 157 -6.29 -25.27 8.85
C GLN A 157 -6.91 -23.89 8.78
N LYS A 158 -7.01 -23.23 9.94
CA LYS A 158 -7.42 -21.82 10.03
C LYS A 158 -6.27 -20.91 9.64
N ALA A 159 -6.39 -20.25 8.48
CA ALA A 159 -5.35 -19.39 7.91
C ALA A 159 -5.88 -17.98 7.62
N LEU A 160 -4.99 -16.99 7.68
CA LEU A 160 -5.26 -15.62 7.25
C LEU A 160 -4.38 -15.28 6.04
N ILE A 161 -5.02 -14.80 4.98
CA ILE A 161 -4.39 -14.40 3.73
C ILE A 161 -4.54 -12.91 3.54
N VAL A 162 -3.42 -12.18 3.53
CA VAL A 162 -3.41 -10.77 3.18
C VAL A 162 -3.18 -10.62 1.68
N ILE A 163 -4.09 -9.94 1.01
CA ILE A 163 -3.97 -9.58 -0.40
C ILE A 163 -3.88 -8.06 -0.51
N ASP A 164 -2.67 -7.58 -0.76
CA ASP A 164 -2.35 -6.16 -0.77
C ASP A 164 -2.48 -5.55 -2.17
N ASP A 165 -3.06 -4.35 -2.23
CA ASP A 165 -3.20 -3.47 -3.38
C ASP A 165 -4.03 -4.05 -4.54
N ILE A 166 -5.14 -4.77 -4.30
CA ILE A 166 -6.07 -5.15 -5.39
C ILE A 166 -6.70 -3.90 -6.00
N TRP A 167 -6.72 -3.82 -7.33
CA TRP A 167 -7.19 -2.64 -8.07
C TRP A 167 -8.69 -2.72 -8.43
N ARG A 168 -9.16 -3.89 -8.88
CA ARG A 168 -10.52 -4.06 -9.44
C ARG A 168 -11.14 -5.39 -9.04
N GLU A 169 -12.46 -5.45 -9.10
CA GLU A 169 -13.25 -6.67 -8.89
C GLU A 169 -12.79 -7.83 -9.80
N GLY A 170 -12.48 -7.52 -11.06
CA GLY A 170 -11.95 -8.48 -12.01
C GLY A 170 -10.59 -9.07 -11.60
N ASP A 171 -9.75 -8.33 -10.87
CA ASP A 171 -8.47 -8.86 -10.37
C ASP A 171 -8.71 -9.88 -9.25
N TRP A 172 -9.72 -9.65 -8.41
CA TRP A 172 -10.18 -10.62 -7.43
C TRP A 172 -10.77 -11.87 -8.10
N ASP A 173 -11.61 -11.70 -9.13
CA ASP A 173 -12.17 -12.81 -9.92
C ASP A 173 -11.08 -13.71 -10.53
N LEU A 174 -9.93 -13.13 -10.85
CA LEU A 174 -8.79 -13.87 -11.35
C LEU A 174 -8.13 -14.76 -10.29
N ILE A 175 -8.36 -14.61 -8.99
CA ILE A 175 -7.66 -15.41 -7.96
C ILE A 175 -8.58 -16.09 -6.96
N LYS A 176 -9.87 -15.72 -6.93
CA LYS A 176 -10.84 -16.14 -5.90
C LYS A 176 -11.06 -17.65 -5.79
N ASP A 177 -10.76 -18.41 -6.84
CA ASP A 177 -11.08 -19.86 -6.93
C ASP A 177 -10.51 -20.67 -5.75
N VAL A 178 -9.35 -20.27 -5.20
CA VAL A 178 -8.74 -20.93 -4.04
C VAL A 178 -9.42 -20.63 -2.71
N PHE A 179 -10.20 -19.55 -2.63
CA PHE A 179 -10.88 -19.09 -1.41
C PHE A 179 -12.30 -19.66 -1.25
N LEU A 180 -12.69 -20.60 -2.12
CA LEU A 180 -14.00 -21.23 -2.15
C LEU A 180 -13.90 -22.75 -1.86
N PRO A 181 -13.38 -23.18 -0.69
CA PRO A 181 -13.38 -24.59 -0.31
C PRO A 181 -14.79 -25.18 -0.27
N LYS A 182 -14.92 -26.48 -0.56
CA LYS A 182 -16.21 -27.18 -0.61
C LYS A 182 -16.66 -27.67 0.77
N LYS A 183 -15.73 -27.73 1.72
CA LYS A 183 -15.90 -28.27 3.08
C LYS A 183 -15.04 -27.47 4.05
N GLY A 184 -15.27 -27.65 5.35
CA GLY A 184 -14.47 -26.98 6.38
C GLY A 184 -14.73 -25.47 6.47
N GLU A 185 -13.84 -24.78 7.16
CA GLU A 185 -13.88 -23.32 7.27
C GLU A 185 -13.27 -22.68 6.01
N HIS A 186 -13.78 -21.51 5.64
CA HIS A 186 -13.13 -20.69 4.62
C HIS A 186 -11.95 -19.94 5.25
N PRO A 187 -10.89 -19.66 4.48
CA PRO A 187 -9.78 -18.84 4.97
C PRO A 187 -10.27 -17.42 5.27
N TYR A 188 -9.63 -16.77 6.24
CA TYR A 188 -9.82 -15.34 6.45
C TYR A 188 -8.99 -14.57 5.44
N VAL A 189 -9.54 -13.48 4.93
CA VAL A 189 -8.92 -12.64 3.91
C VAL A 189 -8.90 -11.19 4.38
N LEU A 190 -7.71 -10.61 4.44
CA LEU A 190 -7.53 -9.17 4.64
C LEU A 190 -7.11 -8.53 3.31
N LEU A 191 -7.97 -7.69 2.76
CA LEU A 191 -7.70 -6.99 1.50
C LEU A 191 -7.19 -5.58 1.79
N THR A 192 -6.31 -5.06 0.93
CA THR A 192 -6.14 -3.61 0.81
C THR A 192 -6.49 -3.16 -0.61
N SER A 193 -7.27 -2.08 -0.73
CA SER A 193 -7.67 -1.56 -2.03
C SER A 193 -7.90 -0.05 -2.01
N ARG A 194 -7.86 0.57 -3.19
CA ARG A 194 -8.39 1.93 -3.39
C ARG A 194 -9.85 1.92 -3.82
N ASN A 195 -10.37 0.77 -4.24
CA ASN A 195 -11.73 0.58 -4.69
C ASN A 195 -12.52 -0.17 -3.61
N GLU A 196 -13.59 0.45 -3.11
CA GLU A 196 -14.41 -0.13 -2.05
C GLU A 196 -15.20 -1.35 -2.51
N GLU A 197 -15.57 -1.38 -3.80
CA GLU A 197 -16.37 -2.46 -4.39
C GLU A 197 -15.64 -3.80 -4.40
N VAL A 198 -14.30 -3.79 -4.36
CA VAL A 198 -13.49 -5.02 -4.32
C VAL A 198 -13.85 -5.89 -3.11
N GLY A 199 -14.00 -5.28 -1.93
CA GLY A 199 -14.33 -6.03 -0.72
C GLY A 199 -15.76 -6.60 -0.77
N LEU A 200 -16.71 -5.79 -1.21
CA LEU A 200 -18.12 -6.17 -1.35
C LEU A 200 -18.35 -7.25 -2.42
N HIS A 201 -17.53 -7.23 -3.47
CA HIS A 201 -17.53 -8.25 -4.52
C HIS A 201 -16.90 -9.57 -4.04
N ALA A 202 -15.91 -9.49 -3.15
CA ALA A 202 -15.32 -10.68 -2.52
C ALA A 202 -16.28 -11.35 -1.54
N ASP A 203 -16.93 -10.56 -0.69
CA ASP A 203 -18.00 -11.00 0.21
C ASP A 203 -18.99 -9.86 0.45
N ARG A 204 -20.29 -10.13 0.29
CA ARG A 204 -21.35 -9.14 0.54
C ARG A 204 -21.44 -8.73 2.01
N GLN A 205 -20.95 -9.58 2.92
CA GLN A 205 -20.88 -9.29 4.35
C GLN A 205 -19.53 -8.69 4.76
N CYS A 206 -18.65 -8.38 3.80
CA CYS A 206 -17.31 -7.86 4.04
C CYS A 206 -17.33 -6.65 4.99
N VAL A 207 -16.43 -6.68 5.97
CA VAL A 207 -16.14 -5.51 6.80
C VAL A 207 -15.26 -4.55 6.02
N ASN A 208 -15.83 -3.41 5.61
CA ASN A 208 -15.05 -2.35 4.97
C ASN A 208 -14.49 -1.36 6.00
N PHE A 209 -13.19 -1.46 6.28
CA PHE A 209 -12.46 -0.58 7.19
C PHE A 209 -11.82 0.59 6.43
N LYS A 210 -12.15 1.82 6.84
CA LYS A 210 -11.58 3.05 6.26
C LYS A 210 -10.68 3.73 7.28
N PRO A 211 -9.35 3.71 7.10
CA PRO A 211 -8.44 4.48 7.94
C PRO A 211 -8.73 5.97 7.82
N GLU A 212 -8.58 6.71 8.92
CA GLU A 212 -8.70 8.17 8.91
C GLU A 212 -7.36 8.81 8.52
N CYS A 213 -7.40 10.07 8.08
CA CYS A 213 -6.16 10.85 7.96
C CYS A 213 -5.61 11.14 9.37
N LEU A 214 -4.29 11.33 9.46
CA LEU A 214 -3.67 11.70 10.73
C LEU A 214 -4.23 13.03 11.22
N THR A 215 -4.44 13.12 12.53
CA THR A 215 -4.70 14.39 13.20
C THR A 215 -3.51 15.33 13.03
N PHE A 216 -3.70 16.62 13.30
CA PHE A 216 -2.60 17.58 13.23
C PHE A 216 -1.43 17.21 14.17
N GLU A 217 -1.73 16.72 15.37
CA GLU A 217 -0.71 16.34 16.35
C GLU A 217 0.05 15.08 15.93
N GLU A 218 -0.64 14.06 15.43
CA GLU A 218 0.01 12.86 14.86
C GLU A 218 0.83 13.19 13.62
N SER A 219 0.32 14.09 12.77
CA SER A 219 1.04 14.59 11.60
C SER A 219 2.31 15.32 11.99
N TRP A 220 2.24 16.12 13.06
CA TRP A 220 3.38 16.84 13.59
C TRP A 220 4.40 15.89 14.21
N ASP A 221 3.99 14.92 15.02
CA ASP A 221 4.89 13.91 15.58
C ASP A 221 5.61 13.11 14.48
N LEU A 222 4.86 12.61 13.49
CA LEU A 222 5.44 11.92 12.34
C LEU A 222 6.45 12.79 11.59
N PHE A 223 6.09 14.06 11.32
CA PHE A 223 6.98 15.01 10.66
C PHE A 223 8.27 15.21 11.47
N GLN A 224 8.16 15.42 12.79
CA GLN A 224 9.31 15.69 13.64
C GLN A 224 10.30 14.53 13.67
N ARG A 225 9.80 13.29 13.76
CA ARG A 225 10.63 12.08 13.77
C ARG A 225 11.51 11.97 12.51
N ILE A 226 11.06 12.53 11.39
CA ILE A 226 11.73 12.45 10.08
C ILE A 226 12.57 13.70 9.81
N ALA A 227 12.01 14.88 10.02
CA ALA A 227 12.65 16.15 9.69
C ALA A 227 13.69 16.59 10.73
N PHE A 228 13.56 16.13 11.98
CA PHE A 228 14.40 16.55 13.11
C PHE A 228 14.96 15.35 13.89
N PRO A 229 15.83 14.52 13.28
CA PRO A 229 16.42 13.37 13.97
C PRO A 229 17.30 13.78 15.16
N ILE A 230 17.76 15.04 15.21
CA ILE A 230 18.53 15.63 16.32
C ILE A 230 17.64 16.66 17.03
N LYS A 231 17.48 16.52 18.36
CA LYS A 231 16.52 17.29 19.18
C LYS A 231 16.74 18.81 19.19
N ASP A 232 17.88 19.30 18.71
CA ASP A 232 18.31 20.69 18.85
C ASP A 232 17.96 21.54 17.62
N THR A 233 16.67 21.58 17.27
CA THR A 233 16.17 22.37 16.14
C THR A 233 15.60 23.71 16.61
N ALA A 234 16.03 24.80 15.95
CA ALA A 234 15.54 26.17 16.17
C ALA A 234 14.02 26.29 16.12
N VAL A 235 13.46 27.13 17.00
CA VAL A 235 12.00 27.40 17.14
C VAL A 235 11.39 27.82 15.80
N ASP A 236 12.06 28.72 15.06
CA ASP A 236 11.59 29.23 13.77
C ASP A 236 11.38 28.12 12.71
N MET A 237 12.23 27.09 12.71
CA MET A 237 12.06 25.95 11.79
C MET A 237 10.85 25.10 12.16
N LYS A 238 10.56 24.95 13.46
CA LYS A 238 9.39 24.22 13.92
C LYS A 238 8.10 24.91 13.50
N GLU A 239 8.03 26.23 13.62
CA GLU A 239 6.86 27.01 13.18
C GLU A 239 6.64 26.90 11.67
N ILE A 240 7.69 27.04 10.86
CA ILE A 240 7.60 26.87 9.40
C ILE A 240 7.17 25.44 9.05
N GLY A 241 7.70 24.42 9.74
CA GLY A 241 7.28 23.03 9.59
C GLY A 241 5.78 22.85 9.85
N LYS A 242 5.29 23.37 10.98
CA LYS A 242 3.86 23.35 11.34
C LYS A 242 2.96 24.03 10.31
N GLU A 243 3.41 25.12 9.69
CA GLU A 243 2.68 25.74 8.58
C GLU A 243 2.60 24.82 7.36
N MET A 244 3.72 24.20 6.97
CA MET A 244 3.78 23.39 5.77
C MET A 244 2.99 22.08 5.88
N ILE A 245 3.00 21.40 7.04
CA ILE A 245 2.25 20.13 7.21
C ILE A 245 0.74 20.31 7.09
N LYS A 246 0.20 21.53 7.30
CA LYS A 246 -1.23 21.82 7.06
C LYS A 246 -1.62 21.59 5.60
N HIS A 247 -0.67 21.75 4.67
CA HIS A 247 -0.89 21.48 3.25
C HIS A 247 -0.85 19.98 2.90
N CYS A 248 -0.39 19.11 3.81
CA CYS A 248 -0.36 17.67 3.60
C CYS A 248 -1.71 16.98 3.87
N GLY A 249 -2.69 17.68 4.45
CA GLY A 249 -4.04 17.16 4.69
C GLY A 249 -4.10 15.91 5.57
N GLY A 250 -3.09 15.69 6.45
CA GLY A 250 -3.02 14.51 7.31
C GLY A 250 -2.63 13.21 6.60
N LEU A 251 -2.23 13.25 5.32
CA LEU A 251 -1.79 12.05 4.60
C LEU A 251 -0.38 11.63 5.05
N PRO A 252 -0.19 10.43 5.63
CA PRO A 252 1.12 9.97 6.10
C PRO A 252 2.22 10.10 5.05
N LEU A 253 1.98 9.66 3.81
CA LEU A 253 2.98 9.72 2.75
C LEU A 253 3.42 11.15 2.41
N ALA A 254 2.46 12.09 2.34
CA ALA A 254 2.77 13.50 2.05
C ALA A 254 3.64 14.12 3.16
N ILE A 255 3.36 13.76 4.41
CA ILE A 255 4.12 14.19 5.58
C ILE A 255 5.53 13.59 5.56
N LYS A 256 5.66 12.27 5.30
CA LYS A 256 6.97 11.59 5.18
C LYS A 256 7.83 12.24 4.09
N VAL A 257 7.25 12.54 2.92
CA VAL A 257 7.95 13.21 1.81
C VAL A 257 8.41 14.61 2.21
N LEU A 258 7.54 15.42 2.82
CA LEU A 258 7.89 16.76 3.28
C LEU A 258 8.98 16.71 4.35
N GLY A 259 8.86 15.80 5.32
CA GLY A 259 9.84 15.58 6.37
C GLY A 259 11.20 15.17 5.82
N ALA A 260 11.24 14.21 4.90
CA ALA A 260 12.49 13.75 4.28
C ALA A 260 13.14 14.82 3.39
N LEU A 261 12.35 15.68 2.74
CA LEU A 261 12.84 16.82 1.99
C LEU A 261 13.52 17.85 2.91
N LEU A 262 12.87 18.17 4.02
CA LEU A 262 13.31 19.21 4.96
C LEU A 262 14.38 18.74 5.94
N GLY A 263 14.41 17.45 6.29
CA GLY A 263 15.47 16.86 7.12
C GLY A 263 16.86 16.90 6.49
N LYS A 264 16.94 17.17 5.17
CA LYS A 264 18.18 17.41 4.43
C LYS A 264 18.60 18.90 4.41
N LYS A 265 17.86 19.77 5.11
CA LYS A 265 17.99 21.23 5.04
C LYS A 265 18.30 21.81 6.41
N TYR A 266 19.53 22.29 6.57
CA TYR A 266 20.05 22.79 7.84
C TYR A 266 19.91 24.31 8.01
N ALA A 267 19.59 25.04 6.94
CA ALA A 267 19.48 26.49 7.00
C ALA A 267 18.03 26.98 6.89
N LEU A 268 17.66 27.95 7.72
CA LEU A 268 16.30 28.50 7.81
C LEU A 268 15.79 29.06 6.47
N HIS A 269 16.67 29.65 5.67
CA HIS A 269 16.30 30.22 4.36
C HIS A 269 15.86 29.15 3.36
N GLU A 270 16.39 27.92 3.45
CA GLU A 270 15.98 26.81 2.60
C GLU A 270 14.55 26.36 2.91
N TRP A 271 14.19 26.32 4.20
CA TRP A 271 12.82 26.04 4.66
C TRP A 271 11.84 27.12 4.19
N LYS A 272 12.21 28.41 4.30
CA LYS A 272 11.40 29.53 3.80
C LYS A 272 11.15 29.42 2.28
N ARG A 273 12.18 29.08 1.50
CA ARG A 273 12.06 28.89 0.05
C ARG A 273 11.12 27.74 -0.32
N ILE A 274 11.18 26.61 0.39
CA ILE A 274 10.27 25.48 0.16
C ILE A 274 8.83 25.87 0.52
N ARG A 275 8.63 26.56 1.64
CA ARG A 275 7.31 27.07 2.05
C ARG A 275 6.69 27.99 0.98
N GLU A 276 7.46 28.87 0.38
CA GLU A 276 6.99 29.76 -0.70
C GLU A 276 6.53 28.97 -1.92
N ASN A 277 7.26 27.93 -2.30
CA ASN A 277 6.85 27.04 -3.40
C ASN A 277 5.56 26.26 -3.11
N ILE A 278 5.30 25.90 -1.84
CA ILE A 278 4.07 25.22 -1.42
C ILE A 278 2.86 26.18 -1.42
N LYS A 279 3.08 27.47 -1.12
CA LYS A 279 2.02 28.50 -1.10
C LYS A 279 1.66 29.07 -2.47
N ALA A 280 2.52 28.92 -3.48
CA ALA A 280 2.24 29.45 -4.82
C ALA A 280 1.06 28.70 -5.47
N PRO A 281 -0.03 29.39 -5.86
CA PRO A 281 -1.11 28.74 -6.60
C PRO A 281 -0.55 28.20 -7.90
N THR A 282 -0.78 26.90 -8.17
CA THR A 282 -0.52 26.31 -9.48
C THR A 282 -1.24 27.18 -10.50
N VAL A 283 -0.50 27.85 -11.38
CA VAL A 283 -1.05 28.75 -12.40
C VAL A 283 -2.20 28.04 -13.09
N ARG A 284 -3.42 28.52 -12.83
CA ARG A 284 -4.63 28.09 -13.53
C ARG A 284 -4.36 28.35 -15.01
N ALA A 285 -4.32 27.29 -15.81
CA ALA A 285 -4.58 27.43 -17.23
C ALA A 285 -6.05 27.84 -17.35
N SER A 286 -6.29 29.14 -17.33
CA SER A 286 -7.57 29.73 -17.71
C SER A 286 -7.78 29.46 -19.19
N GLY A 287 -8.72 28.57 -19.49
CA GLY A 287 -9.39 28.57 -20.78
C GLY A 287 -10.01 29.94 -21.01
N SER A 288 -9.72 30.50 -22.18
CA SER A 288 -10.47 31.60 -22.78
C SER A 288 -11.46 30.95 -23.74
N ASP A 289 -12.73 31.32 -23.57
CA ASP A 289 -13.91 31.22 -24.45
C ASP A 289 -13.84 30.32 -25.69
#